data_AF-T1XCB7-F1
#
_entry.id   AF-T1XCB7-F1
#
_cell.length_a   1.000
_cell.length_b   1.000
_cell.length_c   1.000
_cell.angle_alpha   90.00
_cell.angle_beta   90.00
_cell.angle_gamma   90.00
#
_symmetry.space_group_name_H-M   'P 1'
#
loop_
_entity.id
_entity.type
_entity.pdbx_description
1 polymer ?
#
loop_
_entity_poly.entity_id
_entity_poly.type
_entity_poly.pdbx_seq_one_letter_code
_entity_poly.pdbx_strand_id
1 'polypeptide(L)'
;MKTDDLVAMLATGATAAPRRAAGRRLALALFAGLPLSFAILFTEYGLRRDLVQAMFWPMFWVKVLFPLCIAAAAFVMVQRLARPGVPVRRAWIGIAVPVLAVWVMAALAWFNAPAEERMPLLMGESWRVCALSIGLMALPVFAAALLALKGLAPTRPALAGAAAGGLAGGVGAAVYALHCMELTAPFLAVWYVSGIALPVLVGAVLGPRLLRW
;
A
#
# COMPACT_ATOMS: atom_id res chain seq x y z
N MET A 1 42.66 -19.52 -13.20
CA MET A 1 42.10 -18.18 -12.90
C MET A 1 42.37 -17.88 -11.44
N LYS A 2 43.17 -16.86 -11.12
CA LYS A 2 43.47 -16.50 -9.72
C LYS A 2 42.35 -15.62 -9.18
N THR A 3 41.84 -15.98 -8.01
CA THR A 3 40.74 -15.28 -7.33
C THR A 3 41.04 -13.79 -7.14
N ASP A 4 42.30 -13.44 -6.95
CA ASP A 4 42.77 -12.06 -6.74
C ASP A 4 42.56 -11.16 -7.98
N ASP A 5 42.78 -11.70 -9.18
CA ASP A 5 42.56 -10.96 -10.43
C ASP A 5 41.07 -10.71 -10.67
N LEU A 6 40.21 -11.67 -10.29
CA LEU A 6 38.76 -11.53 -10.36
C LEU A 6 38.26 -10.49 -9.35
N VAL A 7 38.81 -10.49 -8.12
CA VAL A 7 38.48 -9.50 -7.09
C VAL A 7 38.93 -8.10 -7.50
N ALA A 8 40.13 -7.94 -8.06
CA ALA A 8 40.62 -6.66 -8.55
C ALA A 8 39.76 -6.11 -9.71
N MET A 9 39.30 -6.98 -10.61
CA MET A 9 38.42 -6.60 -11.73
C MET A 9 37.02 -6.19 -11.26
N LEU A 10 36.45 -6.90 -10.28
CA LEU A 10 35.14 -6.55 -9.69
C LEU A 10 35.21 -5.27 -8.85
N ALA A 11 36.33 -5.05 -8.14
CA ALA A 11 36.55 -3.85 -7.32
C ALA A 11 36.76 -2.58 -8.16
N THR A 12 37.34 -2.71 -9.36
CA THR A 12 37.60 -1.58 -10.27
C THR A 12 36.38 -1.18 -11.10
N GLY A 13 35.46 -2.11 -11.41
CA GLY A 13 34.25 -1.83 -12.20
C GLY A 13 33.01 -1.41 -11.39
N ALA A 14 33.01 -1.53 -10.07
CA ALA A 14 31.86 -1.22 -9.22
C ALA A 14 31.70 0.29 -9.00
N THR A 15 31.16 0.99 -9.99
CA THR A 15 30.67 2.37 -9.76
C THR A 15 29.51 2.32 -8.76
N ALA A 16 29.66 3.01 -7.64
CA ALA A 16 28.62 3.05 -6.62
C ALA A 16 27.32 3.60 -7.21
N ALA A 17 26.28 2.76 -7.27
CA ALA A 17 24.97 3.19 -7.76
C ALA A 17 24.50 4.44 -6.98
N PRO A 18 24.01 5.49 -7.65
CA PRO A 18 23.70 6.76 -7.00
C PRO A 18 22.73 6.57 -5.84
N ARG A 19 23.08 7.09 -4.66
CA ARG A 19 22.36 6.93 -3.38
C ARG A 19 20.86 7.24 -3.43
N ARG A 20 20.39 8.01 -4.42
CA ARG A 20 18.98 8.43 -4.59
C ARG A 20 18.25 7.73 -5.75
N ALA A 21 18.89 6.83 -6.49
CA ALA A 21 18.31 6.21 -7.69
C ALA A 21 17.00 5.46 -7.41
N ALA A 22 16.97 4.63 -6.37
CA ALA A 22 15.77 3.89 -5.96
C ALA A 22 14.62 4.83 -5.56
N GLY A 23 14.90 5.84 -4.72
CA GLY A 23 13.90 6.79 -4.26
C GLY A 23 13.32 7.62 -5.41
N ARG A 24 14.15 8.08 -6.35
CA ARG A 24 13.71 8.83 -7.53
C ARG A 24 12.81 7.99 -8.43
N ARG A 25 13.17 6.73 -8.70
CA ARG A 25 12.35 5.82 -9.53
C ARG A 25 11.00 5.52 -8.88
N LEU A 26 10.97 5.31 -7.57
CA LEU A 26 9.73 5.12 -6.82
C LEU A 26 8.86 6.38 -6.77
N ALA A 27 9.47 7.57 -6.63
CA ALA A 27 8.74 8.83 -6.70
C ALA A 27 8.13 9.06 -8.09
N LEU A 28 8.87 8.75 -9.16
CA LEU A 28 8.34 8.80 -10.53
C LEU A 28 7.22 7.78 -10.75
N ALA A 29 7.36 6.57 -10.21
CA ALA A 29 6.31 5.56 -10.26
C ALA A 29 5.02 6.04 -9.55
N LEU A 30 5.14 6.68 -8.40
CA LEU A 30 4.01 7.30 -7.72
C LEU A 30 3.43 8.47 -8.52
N PHE A 31 4.28 9.33 -9.07
CA PHE A 31 3.85 10.47 -9.88
C PHE A 31 3.10 10.04 -11.15
N ALA A 32 3.43 8.87 -11.72
CA ALA A 32 2.70 8.29 -12.85
C ALA A 32 1.43 7.53 -12.41
N GLY A 33 1.51 6.73 -11.35
CA GLY A 33 0.41 5.85 -10.92
C GLY A 33 -0.71 6.57 -10.16
N LEU A 34 -0.37 7.58 -9.36
CA LEU A 34 -1.35 8.30 -8.54
C LEU A 34 -2.38 9.06 -9.38
N PRO A 35 -2.00 9.84 -10.43
CA PRO A 35 -2.98 10.50 -11.30
C PRO A 35 -3.91 9.52 -12.01
N LEU A 36 -3.40 8.36 -12.43
CA LEU A 36 -4.24 7.31 -13.04
C LEU A 36 -5.23 6.73 -12.03
N SER A 37 -4.83 6.58 -10.77
CA SER A 37 -5.72 6.12 -9.69
C SER A 37 -6.84 7.15 -9.42
N PHE A 38 -6.51 8.44 -9.46
CA PHE A 38 -7.50 9.52 -9.40
C PHE A 38 -8.38 9.57 -10.65
N ALA A 39 -7.82 9.33 -11.84
CA ALA A 39 -8.61 9.27 -13.06
C ALA A 39 -9.70 8.19 -12.96
N ILE A 40 -9.34 6.98 -12.49
CA ILE A 40 -10.30 5.90 -12.21
C ILE A 40 -11.38 6.37 -11.23
N LEU A 41 -11.00 7.04 -10.15
CA LEU A 41 -11.96 7.62 -9.20
C LEU A 41 -12.94 8.59 -9.89
N PHE A 42 -12.44 9.53 -10.68
CA PHE A 42 -13.27 10.57 -11.30
C PHE A 42 -14.16 10.04 -12.43
N THR A 43 -13.70 9.06 -13.21
CA THR A 43 -14.45 8.56 -14.37
C THR A 43 -15.45 7.47 -14.01
N GLU A 44 -15.12 6.57 -13.09
CA GLU A 44 -15.95 5.39 -12.79
C GLU A 44 -16.84 5.58 -11.55
N TYR A 45 -16.42 6.39 -10.57
CA TYR A 45 -17.06 6.45 -9.26
C TYR A 45 -17.59 7.84 -8.88
N GLY A 46 -16.84 8.89 -9.21
CA GLY A 46 -17.08 10.26 -8.75
C GLY A 46 -16.74 10.45 -7.26
N LEU A 47 -16.64 11.71 -6.83
CA LEU A 47 -16.46 12.06 -5.43
C LEU A 47 -17.80 12.00 -4.70
N ARG A 48 -17.76 11.69 -3.39
CA ARG A 48 -18.96 11.83 -2.55
C ARG A 48 -19.45 13.28 -2.54
N ARG A 49 -20.78 13.45 -2.62
CA ARG A 49 -21.41 14.79 -2.74
C ARG A 49 -21.27 15.64 -1.48
N ASP A 50 -21.14 15.00 -0.33
CA ASP A 50 -21.04 15.61 1.00
C ASP A 50 -19.60 15.66 1.51
N LEU A 51 -18.59 15.67 0.62
CA LEU A 51 -17.18 15.62 0.99
C LEU A 51 -16.79 16.73 1.97
N VAL A 52 -17.24 17.97 1.71
CA VAL A 52 -16.97 19.13 2.59
C VAL A 52 -17.53 18.89 3.99
N GLN A 53 -18.73 18.31 4.09
CA GLN A 53 -19.34 17.98 5.38
C GLN A 53 -18.58 16.85 6.07
N ALA A 54 -18.19 15.82 5.32
CA ALA A 54 -17.46 14.66 5.83
C ALA A 54 -16.09 15.04 6.42
N MET A 55 -15.43 16.09 5.92
CA MET A 55 -14.15 16.59 6.46
C MET A 55 -14.23 17.05 7.92
N PHE A 56 -15.43 17.38 8.43
CA PHE A 56 -15.64 17.71 9.84
C PHE A 56 -15.74 16.49 10.75
N TRP A 57 -15.89 15.28 10.20
CA TRP A 57 -16.05 14.05 10.98
C TRP A 57 -14.69 13.42 11.25
N PRO A 58 -14.31 13.17 12.53
CA PRO A 58 -13.02 12.56 12.86
C PRO A 58 -12.78 11.21 12.17
N MET A 59 -13.85 10.40 12.02
CA MET A 59 -13.77 9.09 11.37
C MET A 59 -13.42 9.17 9.87
N PHE A 60 -13.74 10.27 9.19
CA PHE A 60 -13.30 10.49 7.81
C PHE A 60 -11.76 10.58 7.75
N TRP A 61 -11.15 11.30 8.67
CA TRP A 61 -9.69 11.40 8.74
C TRP A 61 -9.05 10.09 9.14
N VAL A 62 -9.64 9.31 10.04
CA VAL A 62 -9.16 7.95 10.32
C VAL A 62 -9.12 7.14 9.02
N LYS A 63 -10.25 7.09 8.30
CA LYS A 63 -10.42 6.36 7.03
C LYS A 63 -9.41 6.74 5.95
N VAL A 64 -9.00 8.01 5.89
CA VAL A 64 -8.00 8.50 4.91
C VAL A 64 -6.56 8.33 5.42
N LEU A 65 -6.30 8.63 6.70
CA LEU A 65 -4.95 8.67 7.25
C LEU A 65 -4.39 7.27 7.50
N PHE A 66 -5.20 6.31 7.96
CA PHE A 66 -4.69 4.96 8.23
C PHE A 66 -4.11 4.28 6.97
N PRO A 67 -4.75 4.31 5.77
CA PRO A 67 -4.16 3.73 4.57
C PRO A 67 -2.98 4.56 4.06
N LEU A 68 -2.97 5.89 4.26
CA LEU A 68 -1.81 6.73 3.95
C LEU A 68 -0.60 6.41 4.82
N CYS A 69 -0.79 6.11 6.11
CA CYS A 69 0.28 5.63 7.00
C CYS A 69 0.86 4.31 6.50
N ILE A 70 -0.01 3.37 6.10
CA ILE A 70 0.41 2.10 5.49
C ILE A 70 1.19 2.35 4.20
N ALA A 71 0.69 3.23 3.32
CA ALA A 71 1.36 3.59 2.06
C ALA A 71 2.74 4.21 2.31
N ALA A 72 2.86 5.16 3.24
CA ALA A 72 4.13 5.80 3.59
C ALA A 72 5.15 4.80 4.17
N ALA A 73 4.71 3.92 5.08
CA ALA A 73 5.55 2.87 5.64
C ALA A 73 5.99 1.87 4.57
N ALA A 74 5.06 1.44 3.70
CA ALA A 74 5.34 0.56 2.58
C ALA A 74 6.30 1.20 1.57
N PHE A 75 6.17 2.50 1.27
CA PHE A 75 7.12 3.23 0.43
C PHE A 75 8.55 3.15 1.00
N VAL A 76 8.72 3.39 2.30
CA VAL A 76 10.02 3.24 2.97
C VAL A 76 10.52 1.80 2.91
N MET A 77 9.64 0.81 3.05
CA MET A 77 9.99 -0.60 2.90
C MET A 77 10.49 -0.92 1.48
N VAL A 78 9.79 -0.46 0.44
CA VAL A 78 10.19 -0.67 -0.95
C VAL A 78 11.54 -0.03 -1.23
N GLN A 79 11.78 1.19 -0.76
CA GLN A 79 13.08 1.87 -0.89
C GLN A 79 14.23 1.12 -0.23
N ARG A 80 13.98 0.51 0.94
CA ARG A 80 14.97 -0.30 1.67
C ARG A 80 15.20 -1.65 0.99
N LEU A 81 14.14 -2.32 0.56
CA LEU A 81 14.20 -3.63 -0.10
C LEU A 81 14.83 -3.57 -1.50
N ALA A 82 14.78 -2.41 -2.16
CA ALA A 82 15.52 -2.15 -3.39
C ALA A 82 17.05 -2.14 -3.21
N ARG A 83 17.56 -2.12 -1.97
CA ARG A 83 18.99 -2.08 -1.65
C ARG A 83 19.42 -3.37 -0.93
N PRO A 84 20.43 -4.10 -1.44
CA PRO A 84 20.98 -5.25 -0.74
C PRO A 84 21.48 -4.87 0.67
N GLY A 85 21.27 -5.76 1.64
CA GLY A 85 21.80 -5.63 3.01
C GLY A 85 21.12 -4.62 3.93
N VAL A 86 20.12 -3.84 3.46
CA VAL A 86 19.45 -2.85 4.31
C VAL A 86 18.30 -3.50 5.11
N PRO A 87 18.29 -3.40 6.45
CA PRO A 87 17.23 -3.99 7.27
C PRO A 87 15.91 -3.21 7.16
N VAL A 88 14.80 -3.94 7.17
CA VAL A 88 13.42 -3.43 7.03
C VAL A 88 12.65 -3.42 8.36
N ARG A 89 13.25 -3.96 9.45
CA ARG A 89 12.55 -4.34 10.69
C ARG A 89 11.65 -3.24 11.29
N ARG A 90 12.12 -1.99 11.34
CA ARG A 90 11.35 -0.87 11.93
C ARG A 90 10.22 -0.36 11.04
N ALA A 91 10.31 -0.55 9.72
CA ALA A 91 9.33 0.01 8.80
C ALA A 91 7.97 -0.71 8.88
N TRP A 92 7.96 -2.00 9.25
CA TRP A 92 6.73 -2.76 9.50
C TRP A 92 5.87 -2.19 10.63
N ILE A 93 6.46 -1.49 11.60
CA ILE A 93 5.72 -0.82 12.69
C ILE A 93 4.75 0.21 12.11
N GLY A 94 5.16 0.93 11.06
CA GLY A 94 4.30 1.91 10.38
C GLY A 94 3.12 1.30 9.62
N ILE A 95 3.10 -0.02 9.42
CA ILE A 95 1.95 -0.76 8.87
C ILE A 95 1.14 -1.39 10.00
N ALA A 96 1.81 -2.03 10.97
CA ALA A 96 1.15 -2.76 12.04
C ALA A 96 0.37 -1.83 12.97
N VAL A 97 0.93 -0.69 13.36
CA VAL A 97 0.28 0.27 14.27
C VAL A 97 -1.08 0.78 13.73
N PRO A 98 -1.18 1.33 12.50
CA PRO A 98 -2.48 1.79 11.99
C PRO A 98 -3.50 0.66 11.82
N VAL A 99 -3.07 -0.54 11.42
CA VAL A 99 -3.97 -1.70 11.31
C VAL A 99 -4.51 -2.10 12.69
N LEU A 100 -3.63 -2.23 13.68
CA LEU A 100 -4.01 -2.57 15.05
C LEU A 100 -4.92 -1.49 15.66
N ALA A 101 -4.64 -0.21 15.41
CA ALA A 101 -5.49 0.89 15.87
C ALA A 101 -6.92 0.77 15.33
N VAL A 102 -7.08 0.52 14.03
CA VAL A 102 -8.40 0.33 13.40
C VAL A 102 -9.09 -0.92 13.94
N TRP A 103 -8.37 -2.02 14.15
CA TRP A 103 -8.93 -3.24 14.75
C TRP A 103 -9.37 -3.04 16.20
N VAL A 104 -8.62 -2.30 17.01
CA VAL A 104 -9.02 -1.95 18.38
C VAL A 104 -10.28 -1.08 18.36
N MET A 105 -10.34 -0.05 17.51
CA MET A 105 -11.55 0.78 17.35
C MET A 105 -12.76 -0.05 16.89
N ALA A 106 -12.56 -0.98 15.96
CA ALA A 106 -13.61 -1.89 15.49
C ALA A 106 -14.08 -2.84 16.59
N ALA A 107 -13.18 -3.41 17.38
CA ALA A 107 -13.53 -4.28 18.50
C ALA A 107 -14.35 -3.49 19.55
N LEU A 108 -13.90 -2.29 19.92
CA LEU A 108 -14.63 -1.42 20.83
C LEU A 108 -16.03 -1.09 20.28
N ALA A 109 -16.14 -0.71 19.00
CA ALA A 109 -17.45 -0.44 18.38
C ALA A 109 -18.34 -1.69 18.37
N TRP A 110 -17.78 -2.86 18.07
CA TRP A 110 -18.51 -4.13 17.99
C TRP A 110 -19.06 -4.59 19.35
N PHE A 111 -18.27 -4.51 20.41
CA PHE A 111 -18.69 -4.94 21.74
C PHE A 111 -19.64 -3.96 22.43
N ASN A 112 -19.59 -2.67 22.07
CA ASN A 112 -20.54 -1.67 22.56
C ASN A 112 -21.86 -1.65 21.78
N ALA A 113 -21.92 -2.26 20.58
CA ALA A 113 -23.13 -2.30 19.77
C ALA A 113 -24.11 -3.42 20.20
N PRO A 114 -25.43 -3.15 20.15
CA PRO A 114 -26.46 -4.19 20.26
C PRO A 114 -26.24 -5.30 19.22
N ALA A 115 -26.61 -6.54 19.56
CA ALA A 115 -26.33 -7.69 18.70
C ALA A 115 -26.92 -7.56 17.28
N GLU A 116 -28.07 -6.90 17.16
CA GLU A 116 -28.78 -6.68 15.89
C GLU A 116 -28.07 -5.68 14.97
N GLU A 117 -27.33 -4.71 15.54
CA GLU A 117 -26.65 -3.65 14.77
C GLU A 117 -25.23 -4.03 14.34
N ARG A 118 -24.67 -5.09 14.94
CA ARG A 118 -23.28 -5.52 14.66
C ARG A 118 -23.04 -5.87 13.20
N MET A 119 -23.92 -6.69 12.60
CA MET A 119 -23.75 -7.12 11.21
C MET A 119 -23.90 -5.95 10.21
N PRO A 120 -24.92 -5.07 10.35
CA PRO A 120 -24.97 -3.81 9.60
C PRO A 120 -23.69 -2.97 9.70
N LEU A 121 -23.12 -2.82 10.90
CA LEU A 121 -21.89 -2.05 11.10
C LEU A 121 -20.66 -2.63 10.35
N LEU A 122 -20.61 -3.95 10.18
CA LEU A 122 -19.51 -4.64 9.51
C LEU A 122 -19.70 -4.74 8.00
N MET A 123 -20.91 -5.06 7.54
CA MET A 123 -21.21 -5.17 6.12
C MET A 123 -21.31 -3.78 5.47
N GLY A 124 -21.91 -2.81 6.14
CA GLY A 124 -22.31 -1.55 5.49
C GLY A 124 -23.15 -1.80 4.23
N GLU A 125 -23.36 -0.75 3.45
CA GLU A 125 -24.14 -0.81 2.20
C GLU A 125 -23.27 -1.21 0.99
N SER A 126 -21.95 -1.11 1.09
CA SER A 126 -21.04 -1.16 -0.07
C SER A 126 -19.93 -2.22 -0.01
N TRP A 127 -20.00 -3.20 0.90
CA TRP A 127 -18.90 -4.16 1.12
C TRP A 127 -18.44 -4.91 -0.14
N ARG A 128 -19.38 -5.36 -0.99
CA ARG A 128 -19.07 -6.18 -2.18
C ARG A 128 -18.18 -5.45 -3.18
N VAL A 129 -18.39 -4.14 -3.30
CA VAL A 129 -17.74 -3.32 -4.31
C VAL A 129 -16.46 -2.70 -3.73
N CYS A 130 -16.45 -2.40 -2.43
CA CYS A 130 -15.34 -1.75 -1.73
C CYS A 130 -13.97 -2.41 -1.97
N ALA A 131 -13.83 -3.71 -1.67
CA ALA A 131 -12.55 -4.39 -1.81
C ALA A 131 -12.08 -4.44 -3.28
N LEU A 132 -13.02 -4.61 -4.23
CA LEU A 132 -12.73 -4.62 -5.66
C LEU A 132 -12.30 -3.24 -6.14
N SER A 133 -13.00 -2.18 -5.73
CA SER A 133 -12.69 -0.80 -6.09
C SER A 133 -11.33 -0.36 -5.56
N ILE A 134 -10.99 -0.71 -4.32
CA ILE A 134 -9.65 -0.47 -3.75
C ILE A 134 -8.60 -1.18 -4.60
N GLY A 135 -8.83 -2.44 -4.95
CA GLY A 135 -7.94 -3.21 -5.82
C GLY A 135 -7.75 -2.54 -7.18
N LEU A 136 -8.84 -2.11 -7.83
CA LEU A 136 -8.81 -1.43 -9.12
C LEU A 136 -8.04 -0.11 -9.06
N MET A 137 -8.29 0.72 -8.05
CA MET A 137 -7.57 1.98 -7.82
C MET A 137 -6.11 1.77 -7.42
N ALA A 138 -5.76 0.61 -6.85
CA ALA A 138 -4.37 0.26 -6.53
C ALA A 138 -3.56 -0.17 -7.76
N LEU A 139 -4.20 -0.68 -8.83
CA LEU A 139 -3.50 -1.26 -9.98
C LEU A 139 -2.46 -0.34 -10.62
N PRO A 140 -2.74 0.96 -10.90
CA PRO A 140 -1.76 1.82 -11.57
C PRO A 140 -0.50 2.02 -10.74
N VAL A 141 -0.66 2.24 -9.44
CA VAL A 141 0.46 2.40 -8.49
C VAL A 141 1.22 1.08 -8.33
N PHE A 142 0.51 -0.05 -8.29
CA PHE A 142 1.12 -1.38 -8.18
C PHE A 142 2.01 -1.70 -9.38
N ALA A 143 1.47 -1.51 -10.60
CA ALA A 143 2.21 -1.74 -11.84
C ALA A 143 3.45 -0.83 -11.92
N ALA A 144 3.29 0.45 -11.63
CA ALA A 144 4.39 1.41 -11.64
C ALA A 144 5.48 1.05 -10.61
N ALA A 145 5.09 0.63 -9.40
CA ALA A 145 6.02 0.22 -8.36
C ALA A 145 6.80 -1.05 -8.73
N LEU A 146 6.14 -2.06 -9.33
CA LEU A 146 6.80 -3.27 -9.80
C LEU A 146 7.77 -2.98 -10.96
N LEU A 147 7.39 -2.12 -11.91
CA LEU A 147 8.28 -1.68 -12.99
C LEU A 147 9.51 -0.95 -12.45
N ALA A 148 9.33 -0.07 -11.46
CA ALA A 148 10.45 0.60 -10.79
C ALA A 148 11.37 -0.40 -10.07
N LEU A 149 10.80 -1.42 -9.42
CA LEU A 149 11.54 -2.48 -8.73
C LEU A 149 12.28 -3.42 -9.68
N LYS A 150 11.75 -3.70 -10.88
CA LYS A 150 12.43 -4.54 -11.89
C LYS A 150 13.78 -3.97 -12.32
N GLY A 151 13.94 -2.65 -12.31
CA GLY A 151 15.22 -2.02 -12.62
C GLY A 151 16.19 -1.94 -11.42
N LEU A 152 15.80 -2.44 -10.25
CA LEU A 152 16.56 -2.42 -9.00
C LEU A 152 16.87 -3.86 -8.59
N ALA A 153 17.88 -4.08 -7.76
CA ALA A 153 18.30 -5.43 -7.37
C ALA A 153 17.75 -5.86 -5.99
N PRO A 154 16.44 -6.16 -5.82
CA PRO A 154 15.92 -6.63 -4.55
C PRO A 154 16.38 -8.07 -4.29
N THR A 155 17.05 -8.26 -3.17
CA THR A 155 17.50 -9.60 -2.73
C THR A 155 16.38 -10.45 -2.12
N ARG A 156 15.23 -9.84 -1.80
CA ARG A 156 14.06 -10.50 -1.22
C ARG A 156 12.81 -10.18 -2.06
N PRO A 157 12.63 -10.83 -3.23
CA PRO A 157 11.65 -10.42 -4.22
C PRO A 157 10.20 -10.56 -3.73
N ALA A 158 9.87 -11.58 -2.92
CA ALA A 158 8.55 -11.71 -2.29
C ALA A 158 8.22 -10.54 -1.37
N LEU A 159 9.15 -10.16 -0.48
CA LEU A 159 8.94 -9.03 0.43
C LEU A 159 8.90 -7.70 -0.31
N ALA A 160 9.71 -7.52 -1.36
CA ALA A 160 9.70 -6.32 -2.20
C ALA A 160 8.36 -6.17 -2.94
N GLY A 161 7.84 -7.26 -3.50
CA GLY A 161 6.52 -7.29 -4.11
C GLY A 161 5.40 -7.04 -3.10
N ALA A 162 5.45 -7.65 -1.91
CA ALA A 162 4.50 -7.41 -0.83
C ALA A 162 4.48 -5.93 -0.40
N ALA A 163 5.65 -5.31 -0.27
CA ALA A 163 5.78 -3.89 0.05
C ALA A 163 5.24 -2.99 -1.08
N ALA A 164 5.46 -3.34 -2.35
CA ALA A 164 4.86 -2.64 -3.48
C ALA A 164 3.33 -2.77 -3.47
N GLY A 165 2.82 -3.95 -3.11
CA GLY A 165 1.41 -4.21 -2.84
C GLY A 165 0.84 -3.33 -1.72
N GLY A 166 1.54 -3.22 -0.59
CA GLY A 166 1.11 -2.38 0.53
C GLY A 166 1.09 -0.89 0.17
N LEU A 167 2.07 -0.43 -0.61
CA LEU A 167 2.10 0.93 -1.14
C LEU A 167 0.89 1.20 -2.02
N ALA A 168 0.66 0.32 -3.00
CA ALA A 168 -0.45 0.45 -3.94
C ALA A 168 -1.81 0.34 -3.25
N GLY A 169 -1.98 -0.64 -2.36
CA GLY A 169 -3.21 -0.85 -1.59
C GLY A 169 -3.52 0.34 -0.68
N GLY A 170 -2.52 0.87 0.03
CA GLY A 170 -2.69 2.07 0.86
C GLY A 170 -3.07 3.31 0.05
N VAL A 171 -2.43 3.53 -1.11
CA VAL A 171 -2.82 4.63 -2.01
C VAL A 171 -4.23 4.42 -2.56
N GLY A 172 -4.55 3.22 -3.08
CA GLY A 172 -5.87 2.89 -3.62
C GLY A 172 -6.97 3.05 -2.58
N ALA A 173 -6.74 2.61 -1.34
CA ALA A 173 -7.68 2.77 -0.24
C ALA A 173 -7.88 4.24 0.17
N ALA A 174 -6.82 5.05 0.17
CA ALA A 174 -6.91 6.49 0.44
C ALA A 174 -7.67 7.24 -0.66
N VAL A 175 -7.46 6.88 -1.93
CA VAL A 175 -8.23 7.44 -3.06
C VAL A 175 -9.70 7.00 -2.97
N TYR A 176 -9.95 5.71 -2.72
CA TYR A 176 -11.31 5.18 -2.56
C TYR A 176 -12.07 5.80 -1.37
N ALA A 177 -11.36 6.22 -0.32
CA ALA A 177 -11.96 6.93 0.81
C ALA A 177 -12.68 8.24 0.44
N LEU A 178 -12.32 8.86 -0.69
CA LEU A 178 -12.97 10.07 -1.20
C LEU A 178 -14.33 9.81 -1.87
N HIS A 179 -14.60 8.56 -2.25
CA HIS A 179 -15.87 8.13 -2.81
C HIS A 179 -16.75 7.44 -1.77
N CYS A 180 -16.17 6.52 -0.99
CA CYS A 180 -16.93 5.68 -0.09
C CYS A 180 -17.59 6.49 1.04
N MET A 181 -18.88 6.27 1.27
CA MET A 181 -19.68 6.95 2.29
C MET A 181 -19.54 6.34 3.68
N GLU A 182 -19.14 5.07 3.76
CA GLU A 182 -19.07 4.30 5.01
C GLU A 182 -18.02 4.82 5.98
N LEU A 183 -18.38 4.99 7.25
CA LEU A 183 -17.49 5.50 8.30
C LEU A 183 -17.37 4.58 9.52
N THR A 184 -18.00 3.40 9.48
CA THR A 184 -18.00 2.49 10.63
C THR A 184 -16.63 1.82 10.80
N ALA A 185 -16.13 1.79 12.04
CA ALA A 185 -14.84 1.18 12.33
C ALA A 185 -14.77 -0.31 11.95
N PRO A 186 -15.80 -1.15 12.20
CA PRO A 186 -15.81 -2.55 11.78
C PRO A 186 -15.70 -2.72 10.25
N PHE A 187 -16.35 -1.87 9.46
CA PHE A 187 -16.25 -1.91 8.00
C PHE A 187 -14.82 -1.62 7.52
N LEU A 188 -14.17 -0.58 8.07
CA LEU A 188 -12.78 -0.25 7.75
C LEU A 188 -11.81 -1.38 8.15
N ALA A 189 -12.01 -1.95 9.34
CA ALA A 189 -11.18 -3.03 9.87
C ALA A 189 -11.18 -4.29 9.00
N VAL A 190 -12.30 -4.58 8.34
CA VAL A 190 -12.46 -5.79 7.52
C VAL A 190 -12.20 -5.45 6.05
N TRP A 191 -12.99 -4.56 5.46
CA TRP A 191 -13.04 -4.40 4.00
C TRP A 191 -11.91 -3.55 3.44
N TYR A 192 -11.52 -2.48 4.13
CA TYR A 192 -10.36 -1.71 3.69
C TYR A 192 -9.07 -2.51 3.92
N VAL A 193 -8.94 -3.16 5.08
CA VAL A 193 -7.76 -4.01 5.35
C VAL A 193 -7.68 -5.16 4.35
N SER A 194 -8.80 -5.82 4.00
CA SER A 194 -8.81 -6.84 2.95
C SER A 194 -8.47 -6.26 1.57
N GLY A 195 -8.99 -5.07 1.26
CA GLY A 195 -8.70 -4.37 0.01
C GLY A 195 -7.22 -4.02 -0.15
N ILE A 196 -6.54 -3.66 0.95
CA ILE A 196 -5.10 -3.43 0.99
C ILE A 196 -4.31 -4.75 0.98
N ALA A 197 -4.80 -5.76 1.70
CA ALA A 197 -4.14 -7.06 1.80
C ALA A 197 -4.09 -7.80 0.45
N LEU A 198 -5.09 -7.61 -0.42
CA LEU A 198 -5.13 -8.24 -1.72
C LEU A 198 -3.90 -7.87 -2.60
N PRO A 199 -3.60 -6.58 -2.88
CA PRO A 199 -2.36 -6.18 -3.54
C PRO A 199 -1.09 -6.65 -2.83
N VAL A 200 -1.07 -6.70 -1.49
CA VAL A 200 0.09 -7.23 -0.72
C VAL A 200 0.33 -8.70 -1.04
N LEU A 201 -0.71 -9.53 -1.01
CA LEU A 201 -0.62 -10.96 -1.30
C LEU A 201 -0.25 -11.20 -2.78
N VAL A 202 -0.90 -10.50 -3.69
CA VAL A 202 -0.58 -10.55 -5.13
C VAL A 202 0.86 -10.13 -5.38
N GLY A 203 1.32 -9.07 -4.74
CA GLY A 203 2.71 -8.62 -4.77
C GLY A 203 3.68 -9.66 -4.21
N ALA A 204 3.35 -10.31 -3.09
CA ALA A 204 4.18 -11.34 -2.50
C ALA A 204 4.35 -12.56 -3.42
N VAL A 205 3.28 -12.96 -4.12
CA VAL A 205 3.27 -14.10 -5.05
C VAL A 205 3.94 -13.75 -6.39
N LEU A 206 3.67 -12.58 -6.94
CA LEU A 206 4.24 -12.14 -8.21
C LEU A 206 5.70 -11.69 -8.08
N GLY A 207 6.10 -11.18 -6.91
CA GLY A 207 7.44 -10.67 -6.64
C GLY A 207 8.56 -11.63 -7.08
N PRO A 208 8.59 -12.89 -6.62
CA PRO A 208 9.60 -13.87 -7.02
C PRO A 208 9.64 -14.16 -8.53
N ARG A 209 8.52 -14.03 -9.23
CA ARG A 209 8.44 -14.31 -10.68
C ARG A 209 8.87 -13.11 -11.52
N LEU A 210 8.50 -11.91 -11.08
CA LEU A 210 8.68 -10.66 -11.83
C LEU A 210 9.95 -9.89 -11.46
N LEU A 211 10.46 -10.06 -10.24
CA LEU A 211 11.62 -9.32 -9.70
C LEU A 211 12.88 -10.18 -9.57
N ARG A 212 12.83 -11.43 -10.03
CA ARG A 212 14.03 -12.26 -10.18
C ARG A 212 14.87 -11.75 -11.35
N TRP A 213 16.17 -11.73 -11.13
CA TRP A 213 17.20 -11.41 -12.12
C TRP A 213 17.69 -12.70 -12.78
#